data_AF-A0A3D3RJ57-F1
#
_entry.id   AF-A0A3D3RJ57-F1
#
_cell.length_a   1.000
_cell.length_b   1.000
_cell.length_c   1.000
_cell.angle_alpha   90.00
_cell.angle_beta   90.00
_cell.angle_gamma   90.00
#
_symmetry.space_group_name_H-M   'P 1'
#
loop_
_entity.id
_entity.type
_entity.pdbx_description
1 polymer ?
#
loop_
_entity_poly.entity_id
_entity_poly.type
_entity_poly.pdbx_seq_one_letter_code
_entity_poly.pdbx_strand_id
1 'polypeptide(L)'
;VIFTYKVLADPNYDGMSPFRTAVNIVGMNEYYYDDPNYSENVAKIEAQAKKDGNDKEKFIQYLIDTKCEGMFEDVSEDPDGEDGPLTSWADYLKDKGFEISEADAKDEAKLLQALAECEYETNKDSYDAVSYYEEKLSKDLVADGLSDGIDVPEISGIEKIDDLTCKVTVDGVDMNAERQLGVQNIVPASYYGEGFEKGNLEGVKAKNGTPMGSGPYKFVSNKDNVVKLEANENYWGGAPKTKYLAFQVVEENQKADSVINGDVDIAEPSASTEIIEKLDGAGIHYDLFDNNGYGYVAISAKRIPDKNVREG
;
A
#
# COMPACT_ATOMS: atom_id res chain seq x y z
N VAL A 1 3.81 18.36 14.06
CA VAL A 1 4.60 17.12 14.28
C VAL A 1 3.75 16.07 14.96
N ILE A 2 3.39 16.23 16.24
CA ILE A 2 2.65 15.22 17.01
C ILE A 2 1.34 14.77 16.34
N PHE A 3 0.53 15.72 15.86
CA PHE A 3 -0.69 15.40 15.12
C PHE A 3 -0.43 14.50 13.91
N THR A 4 0.59 14.79 13.11
CA THR A 4 1.00 13.93 11.99
C THR A 4 1.30 12.52 12.48
N TYR A 5 2.09 12.37 13.54
CA TYR A 5 2.43 11.04 14.06
C TYR A 5 1.20 10.26 14.54
N LYS A 6 0.22 10.94 15.16
CA LYS A 6 -1.05 10.30 15.53
C LYS A 6 -1.84 9.80 14.32
N VAL A 7 -1.93 10.62 13.26
CA VAL A 7 -2.62 10.22 12.01
C VAL A 7 -1.90 9.05 11.34
N LEU A 8 -0.56 9.07 11.28
CA LEU A 8 0.23 8.01 10.66
C LEU A 8 0.28 6.72 11.50
N ALA A 9 -0.02 6.81 12.79
CA ALA A 9 -0.14 5.69 13.72
C ALA A 9 -1.59 5.19 13.87
N ASP A 10 -2.55 5.88 13.27
CA ASP A 10 -3.97 5.57 13.42
C ASP A 10 -4.28 4.19 12.83
N PRO A 11 -5.08 3.36 13.52
CA PRO A 11 -5.45 2.05 13.01
C PRO A 11 -6.15 2.07 11.65
N ASN A 12 -6.85 3.15 11.32
CA ASN A 12 -7.57 3.32 10.05
C ASN A 12 -6.77 4.09 9.00
N TYR A 13 -5.47 4.32 9.23
CA TYR A 13 -4.57 4.91 8.24
C TYR A 13 -4.40 3.97 7.04
N ASP A 14 -4.77 4.47 5.87
CA ASP A 14 -4.72 3.76 4.58
C ASP A 14 -3.78 4.43 3.57
N GLY A 15 -2.95 5.36 4.04
CA GLY A 15 -1.92 5.98 3.22
C GLY A 15 -0.69 5.08 3.06
N MET A 16 0.23 5.51 2.18
CA MET A 16 1.42 4.70 1.83
C MET A 16 2.56 4.76 2.86
N SER A 17 2.43 5.56 3.93
CA SER A 17 3.53 5.72 4.89
C SER A 17 3.68 4.48 5.78
N PRO A 18 4.87 3.87 5.87
CA PRO A 18 5.11 2.75 6.77
C PRO A 18 5.40 3.19 8.22
N PHE A 19 5.13 4.45 8.58
CA PHE A 19 5.61 5.09 9.82
C PHE A 19 5.41 4.25 11.08
N ARG A 20 4.20 3.69 11.30
CA ARG A 20 3.86 2.88 12.47
C ARG A 20 4.78 1.67 12.67
N THR A 21 5.24 1.04 11.59
CA THR A 21 6.13 -0.14 11.64
C THR A 21 7.59 0.19 11.32
N ALA A 22 7.88 1.40 10.82
CA ALA A 22 9.22 1.81 10.42
C ALA A 22 10.10 2.28 11.59
N VAL A 23 9.51 2.69 12.71
CA VAL A 23 10.24 3.13 13.91
C VAL A 23 9.57 2.54 15.15
N ASN A 24 10.34 1.87 15.99
CA ASN A 24 9.84 1.28 17.23
C ASN A 24 9.66 2.34 18.34
N ILE A 25 8.68 3.22 18.19
CA ILE A 25 8.40 4.28 19.19
C ILE A 25 7.67 3.67 20.39
N VAL A 26 8.12 3.99 21.61
CA VAL A 26 7.45 3.55 22.86
C VAL A 26 5.98 3.97 22.85
N GLY A 27 5.05 3.06 23.15
CA GLY A 27 3.62 3.37 23.18
C GLY A 27 2.92 3.34 21.82
N MET A 28 3.63 3.06 20.72
CA MET A 28 3.06 3.08 19.37
C MET A 28 2.02 1.97 19.17
N ASN A 29 2.30 0.77 19.69
CA ASN A 29 1.40 -0.37 19.51
C ASN A 29 0.23 -0.33 20.50
N GLU A 30 0.47 0.13 21.72
CA GLU A 30 -0.57 0.44 22.70
C GLU A 30 -1.56 1.45 22.10
N TYR A 31 -1.05 2.51 21.47
CA TYR A 31 -1.88 3.46 20.72
C TYR A 31 -2.53 2.80 19.51
N TYR A 32 -1.88 1.96 18.72
CA TYR A 32 -2.52 1.36 17.54
C TYR A 32 -3.70 0.45 17.91
N TYR A 33 -3.50 -0.44 18.88
CA TYR A 33 -4.49 -1.42 19.32
C TYR A 33 -5.52 -0.87 20.32
N ASP A 34 -5.30 0.34 20.84
CA ASP A 34 -6.06 0.87 21.99
C ASP A 34 -5.98 -0.01 23.24
N ASP A 35 -4.86 -0.69 23.44
CA ASP A 35 -4.70 -1.67 24.52
C ASP A 35 -3.34 -1.50 25.21
N PRO A 36 -3.30 -1.08 26.49
CA PRO A 36 -2.06 -1.02 27.27
C PRO A 36 -1.34 -2.37 27.41
N ASN A 37 -2.05 -3.48 27.23
CA ASN A 37 -1.54 -4.85 27.32
C ASN A 37 -1.53 -5.54 25.94
N TYR A 38 -1.47 -4.77 24.84
CA TYR A 38 -1.61 -5.28 23.47
C TYR A 38 -0.76 -6.53 23.20
N SER A 39 0.47 -6.58 23.74
CA SER A 39 1.42 -7.65 23.48
C SER A 39 0.91 -9.04 23.87
N GLU A 40 0.15 -9.15 24.97
CA GLU A 40 -0.46 -10.42 25.37
C GLU A 40 -1.57 -10.85 24.42
N ASN A 41 -2.35 -9.89 23.92
CA ASN A 41 -3.45 -10.16 23.00
C ASN A 41 -2.95 -10.46 21.59
N VAL A 42 -1.91 -9.77 21.11
CA VAL A 42 -1.21 -10.09 19.87
C VAL A 42 -0.62 -11.51 19.92
N ALA A 43 0.03 -11.90 21.02
CA ALA A 43 0.54 -13.27 21.16
C ALA A 43 -0.56 -14.34 21.12
N LYS A 44 -1.76 -14.04 21.66
CA LYS A 44 -2.94 -14.93 21.53
C LYS A 44 -3.44 -14.98 20.09
N ILE A 45 -3.44 -13.86 19.39
CA ILE A 45 -3.81 -13.77 17.97
C ILE A 45 -2.87 -14.62 17.13
N GLU A 46 -1.56 -14.46 17.27
CA GLU A 46 -0.55 -15.26 16.53
C GLU A 46 -0.77 -16.77 16.78
N ALA A 47 -0.98 -17.18 18.03
CA ALA A 47 -1.26 -18.57 18.36
C ALA A 47 -2.57 -19.08 17.75
N GLN A 48 -3.62 -18.26 17.76
CA GLN A 48 -4.94 -18.59 17.24
C GLN A 48 -4.95 -18.62 15.71
N ALA A 49 -4.30 -17.66 15.04
CA ALA A 49 -4.15 -17.62 13.60
C ALA A 49 -3.33 -18.79 13.08
N LYS A 50 -2.27 -19.18 13.79
CA LYS A 50 -1.52 -20.40 13.46
C LYS A 50 -2.38 -21.65 13.58
N LYS A 51 -3.25 -21.73 14.58
CA LYS A 51 -4.19 -22.86 14.71
C LYS A 51 -5.19 -22.85 13.56
N ASP A 52 -5.74 -21.69 13.24
CA ASP A 52 -6.81 -21.52 12.24
C ASP A 52 -6.30 -21.70 10.82
N GLY A 53 -5.16 -21.11 10.48
CA GLY A 53 -4.50 -21.28 9.18
C GLY A 53 -3.95 -22.69 8.95
N ASN A 54 -3.93 -23.57 9.95
CA ASN A 54 -3.60 -24.99 9.78
C ASN A 54 -4.82 -25.93 9.92
N ASP A 55 -5.99 -25.39 10.25
CA ASP A 55 -7.23 -26.15 10.29
C ASP A 55 -7.82 -26.25 8.87
N LYS A 56 -8.17 -27.45 8.42
CA LYS A 56 -8.60 -27.70 7.04
C LYS A 56 -9.84 -26.88 6.65
N GLU A 57 -10.85 -26.87 7.51
CA GLU A 57 -12.13 -26.20 7.18
C GLU A 57 -11.92 -24.68 7.10
N LYS A 58 -11.15 -24.14 8.03
CA LYS A 58 -10.77 -22.73 8.03
C LYS A 58 -9.86 -22.36 6.86
N PHE A 59 -8.91 -23.20 6.49
CA PHE A 59 -8.09 -22.98 5.30
C PHE A 59 -8.95 -22.90 4.05
N ILE A 60 -9.90 -23.83 3.87
CA ILE A 60 -10.84 -23.79 2.75
C ILE A 60 -11.68 -22.51 2.80
N GLN A 61 -12.15 -22.10 3.98
CA GLN A 61 -12.87 -20.83 4.14
C GLN A 61 -12.00 -19.62 3.74
N TYR A 62 -10.73 -19.61 4.11
CA TYR A 62 -9.76 -18.61 3.68
C TYR A 62 -9.64 -18.55 2.15
N LEU A 63 -9.52 -19.72 1.49
CA LEU A 63 -9.48 -19.78 0.03
C LEU A 63 -10.76 -19.25 -0.58
N ILE A 64 -11.93 -19.55 -0.01
CA ILE A 64 -13.21 -19.01 -0.48
C ILE A 64 -13.26 -17.49 -0.29
N ASP A 65 -12.93 -16.99 0.90
CA ASP A 65 -12.97 -15.57 1.25
C ASP A 65 -12.06 -14.73 0.35
N THR A 66 -10.95 -15.31 -0.09
CA THR A 66 -9.97 -14.66 -0.96
C THR A 66 -10.15 -14.97 -2.44
N LYS A 67 -11.16 -15.78 -2.81
CA LYS A 67 -11.30 -16.36 -4.15
C LYS A 67 -10.01 -17.01 -4.67
N CYS A 68 -9.41 -17.84 -3.83
CA CYS A 68 -8.09 -18.47 -4.00
C CYS A 68 -7.00 -17.42 -4.25
N GLU A 69 -6.99 -16.36 -3.43
CA GLU A 69 -6.19 -15.13 -3.60
C GLU A 69 -6.29 -14.55 -5.02
N GLY A 70 -7.52 -14.32 -5.49
CA GLY A 70 -7.82 -13.75 -6.81
C GLY A 70 -7.47 -14.67 -7.99
N MET A 71 -7.30 -15.97 -7.76
CA MET A 71 -7.21 -16.94 -8.85
C MET A 71 -8.55 -17.09 -9.58
N PHE A 72 -9.65 -16.92 -8.86
CA PHE A 72 -11.01 -17.02 -9.39
C PHE A 72 -11.70 -15.67 -9.35
N GLU A 73 -12.16 -15.16 -10.48
CA GLU A 73 -13.02 -13.97 -10.55
C GLU A 73 -14.49 -14.40 -10.69
N ASP A 74 -14.80 -15.20 -11.71
CA ASP A 74 -16.13 -15.74 -11.99
C ASP A 74 -16.10 -17.05 -12.81
N VAL A 75 -17.29 -17.64 -13.02
CA VAL A 75 -17.48 -18.94 -13.68
C VAL A 75 -17.09 -18.97 -15.17
N SER A 76 -17.00 -17.82 -15.82
CA SER A 76 -16.69 -17.67 -17.25
C SER A 76 -15.22 -17.43 -17.54
N GLU A 77 -14.41 -17.21 -16.51
CA GLU A 77 -12.98 -17.01 -16.63
C GLU A 77 -12.29 -18.26 -17.20
N ASP A 78 -11.37 -18.01 -18.13
CA ASP A 78 -10.45 -19.02 -18.64
C ASP A 78 -9.24 -19.11 -17.67
N PRO A 79 -9.06 -20.25 -16.97
CA PRO A 79 -8.02 -20.38 -15.95
C PRO A 79 -6.59 -20.25 -16.49
N ASP A 80 -6.36 -20.51 -17.79
CA ASP A 80 -5.04 -20.37 -18.42
C ASP A 80 -4.96 -19.15 -19.36
N GLY A 81 -6.10 -18.50 -19.65
CA GLY A 81 -6.22 -17.44 -20.65
C GLY A 81 -6.30 -17.98 -22.09
N GLU A 82 -6.45 -17.08 -23.07
CA GLU A 82 -6.86 -17.42 -24.45
C GLU A 82 -5.99 -18.48 -25.18
N ASP A 83 -4.73 -18.68 -24.76
CA ASP A 83 -3.77 -19.58 -25.41
C ASP A 83 -3.51 -20.88 -24.61
N GLY A 84 -4.27 -21.12 -23.54
CA GLY A 84 -4.11 -22.24 -22.61
C GLY A 84 -4.76 -23.57 -23.03
N PRO A 85 -4.29 -24.72 -22.52
CA PRO A 85 -4.94 -26.02 -22.73
C PRO A 85 -6.24 -26.20 -21.94
N LEU A 86 -6.43 -25.46 -20.84
CA LEU A 86 -7.66 -25.49 -20.04
C LEU A 86 -8.57 -24.35 -20.48
N THR A 87 -9.84 -24.64 -20.76
CA THR A 87 -10.80 -23.65 -21.28
C THR A 87 -11.95 -23.35 -20.32
N SER A 88 -11.93 -23.98 -19.15
CA SER A 88 -12.93 -23.80 -18.09
C SER A 88 -12.38 -24.26 -16.74
N TRP A 89 -12.94 -23.73 -15.65
CA TRP A 89 -12.63 -24.21 -14.31
C TRP A 89 -12.99 -25.69 -14.06
N ALA A 90 -13.98 -26.22 -14.79
CA ALA A 90 -14.30 -27.65 -14.73
C ALA A 90 -13.17 -28.51 -15.34
N ASP A 91 -12.53 -28.02 -16.41
CA ASP A 91 -11.34 -28.67 -16.99
C ASP A 91 -10.16 -28.58 -16.02
N TYR A 92 -9.97 -27.43 -15.35
CA TYR A 92 -8.95 -27.27 -14.31
C TYR A 92 -9.11 -28.29 -13.18
N LEU A 93 -10.31 -28.40 -12.61
CA LEU A 93 -10.59 -29.39 -11.57
C LEU A 93 -10.30 -30.81 -12.05
N LYS A 94 -10.72 -31.15 -13.26
CA LYS A 94 -10.50 -32.46 -13.85
C LYS A 94 -9.03 -32.79 -14.06
N ASP A 95 -8.24 -31.84 -14.54
CA ASP A 95 -6.78 -31.99 -14.69
C ASP A 95 -6.12 -32.31 -13.34
N LYS A 96 -6.58 -31.67 -12.27
CA LYS A 96 -6.13 -31.90 -10.90
C LYS A 96 -6.73 -33.15 -10.24
N GLY A 97 -7.59 -33.89 -10.93
CA GLY A 97 -8.22 -35.13 -10.45
C GLY A 97 -9.48 -34.94 -9.61
N PHE A 98 -10.11 -33.77 -9.69
CA PHE A 98 -11.38 -33.43 -9.03
C PHE A 98 -12.53 -33.48 -10.03
N GLU A 99 -13.72 -33.87 -9.57
CA GLU A 99 -14.93 -33.91 -10.39
C GLU A 99 -15.96 -32.91 -9.88
N ILE A 100 -16.62 -32.22 -10.81
CA ILE A 100 -17.76 -31.34 -10.53
C ILE A 100 -18.88 -31.59 -11.55
N SER A 101 -20.13 -31.50 -11.12
CA SER A 101 -21.27 -31.65 -12.03
C SER A 101 -21.40 -30.43 -12.95
N GLU A 102 -21.96 -30.60 -14.14
CA GLU A 102 -22.20 -29.48 -15.07
C GLU A 102 -23.14 -28.40 -14.48
N ALA A 103 -24.03 -28.81 -13.57
CA ALA A 103 -24.92 -27.88 -12.88
C ALA A 103 -24.18 -27.06 -11.83
N ASP A 104 -23.29 -27.69 -11.05
CA ASP A 104 -22.54 -27.02 -10.00
C ASP A 104 -21.38 -26.19 -10.56
N ALA A 105 -20.82 -26.57 -11.71
CA ALA A 105 -19.80 -25.78 -12.42
C ALA A 105 -20.33 -24.42 -12.94
N LYS A 106 -21.66 -24.25 -13.02
CA LYS A 106 -22.33 -22.99 -13.41
C LYS A 106 -22.76 -22.16 -12.20
N ASP A 107 -22.58 -22.67 -10.98
CA ASP A 107 -22.91 -22.00 -9.73
C ASP A 107 -21.61 -21.48 -9.10
N GLU A 108 -21.46 -20.15 -9.04
CA GLU A 108 -20.22 -19.50 -8.58
C GLU A 108 -19.77 -20.00 -7.20
N ALA A 109 -20.70 -20.13 -6.25
CA ALA A 109 -20.38 -20.52 -4.89
C ALA A 109 -19.94 -21.99 -4.82
N LYS A 110 -20.60 -22.88 -5.55
CA LYS A 110 -20.24 -24.30 -5.57
C LYS A 110 -18.96 -24.58 -6.35
N LEU A 111 -18.75 -23.87 -7.46
CA LEU A 111 -17.51 -23.95 -8.20
C LEU A 111 -16.34 -23.45 -7.36
N LEU A 112 -16.48 -22.29 -6.71
CA LEU A 112 -15.44 -21.76 -5.82
C LEU A 112 -15.16 -22.69 -4.63
N GLN A 113 -16.18 -23.32 -4.04
CA GLN A 113 -16.01 -24.35 -3.02
C GLN A 113 -15.15 -25.52 -3.55
N ALA A 114 -15.48 -26.06 -4.73
CA ALA A 114 -14.72 -27.15 -5.32
C ALA A 114 -13.29 -26.76 -5.67
N LEU A 115 -13.07 -25.53 -6.16
CA LEU A 115 -11.74 -24.98 -6.42
C LEU A 115 -10.94 -24.82 -5.13
N ALA A 116 -11.52 -24.29 -4.06
CA ALA A 116 -10.86 -24.15 -2.77
C ALA A 116 -10.46 -25.51 -2.18
N GLU A 117 -11.31 -26.54 -2.30
CA GLU A 117 -10.96 -27.91 -1.92
C GLU A 117 -9.81 -28.47 -2.75
N CYS A 118 -9.85 -28.29 -4.07
CA CYS A 118 -8.78 -28.69 -4.98
C CYS A 118 -7.45 -28.02 -4.64
N GLU A 119 -7.45 -26.70 -4.45
CA GLU A 119 -6.27 -25.92 -4.11
C GLU A 119 -5.70 -26.29 -2.74
N TYR A 120 -6.54 -26.55 -1.75
CA TYR A 120 -6.08 -27.05 -0.46
C TYR A 120 -5.35 -28.40 -0.59
N GLU A 121 -5.90 -29.35 -1.35
CA GLU A 121 -5.31 -30.70 -1.47
C GLU A 121 -4.05 -30.71 -2.34
N THR A 122 -3.98 -29.86 -3.37
CA THR A 122 -2.90 -29.92 -4.38
C THR A 122 -1.83 -28.85 -4.20
N ASN A 123 -2.18 -27.68 -3.66
CA ASN A 123 -1.34 -26.48 -3.68
C ASN A 123 -1.31 -25.70 -2.35
N LYS A 124 -1.79 -26.24 -1.21
CA LYS A 124 -1.86 -25.49 0.07
C LYS A 124 -0.58 -24.77 0.48
N ASP A 125 0.60 -25.30 0.13
CA ASP A 125 1.90 -24.72 0.49
C ASP A 125 2.23 -23.45 -0.32
N SER A 126 1.43 -23.14 -1.35
CA SER A 126 1.49 -21.89 -2.13
C SER A 126 0.64 -20.76 -1.54
N TYR A 127 -0.09 -21.01 -0.44
CA TYR A 127 -0.99 -20.05 0.18
C TYR A 127 -0.58 -19.73 1.62
N ASP A 128 -0.92 -18.53 2.11
CA ASP A 128 -0.60 -18.08 3.47
C ASP A 128 -1.86 -17.79 4.31
N ALA A 129 -2.58 -18.86 4.65
CA ALA A 129 -3.77 -18.78 5.49
C ALA A 129 -3.47 -18.23 6.91
N VAL A 130 -2.25 -18.42 7.43
CA VAL A 130 -1.87 -17.95 8.76
C VAL A 130 -1.85 -16.42 8.78
N SER A 131 -1.14 -15.78 7.84
CA SER A 131 -1.11 -14.32 7.72
C SER A 131 -2.50 -13.71 7.53
N TYR A 132 -3.37 -14.37 6.74
CA TYR A 132 -4.76 -13.94 6.60
C TYR A 132 -5.51 -13.89 7.94
N TYR A 133 -5.40 -14.94 8.76
CA TYR A 133 -6.06 -14.97 10.06
C TYR A 133 -5.41 -14.02 11.07
N GLU A 134 -4.09 -13.84 11.02
CA GLU A 134 -3.39 -12.84 11.85
C GLU A 134 -3.91 -11.43 11.56
N GLU A 135 -4.02 -11.05 10.28
CA GLU A 135 -4.55 -9.75 9.88
C GLU A 135 -6.01 -9.58 10.30
N LYS A 136 -6.85 -10.59 10.06
CA LYS A 136 -8.28 -10.55 10.42
C LYS A 136 -8.48 -10.37 11.93
N LEU A 137 -7.84 -11.20 12.73
CA LEU A 137 -7.95 -11.14 14.19
C LEU A 137 -7.31 -9.87 14.78
N SER A 138 -6.25 -9.35 14.15
CA SER A 138 -5.64 -8.07 14.53
C SER A 138 -6.59 -6.90 14.29
N LYS A 139 -7.31 -6.88 13.16
CA LYS A 139 -8.36 -5.89 12.89
C LYS A 139 -9.52 -6.01 13.86
N ASP A 140 -9.93 -7.22 14.20
CA ASP A 140 -10.99 -7.45 15.20
C ASP A 140 -10.57 -6.89 16.57
N LEU A 141 -9.32 -7.12 17.01
CA LEU A 141 -8.79 -6.57 18.25
C LEU A 141 -8.82 -5.03 18.28
N VAL A 142 -8.40 -4.40 17.19
CA VAL A 142 -8.46 -2.93 17.04
C VAL A 142 -9.90 -2.43 17.11
N ALA A 143 -10.82 -3.08 16.39
CA ALA A 143 -12.23 -2.70 16.36
C ALA A 143 -12.89 -2.86 17.74
N ASP A 144 -12.60 -3.95 18.43
CA ASP A 144 -13.07 -4.21 19.79
C ASP A 144 -12.52 -3.15 20.77
N GLY A 145 -11.23 -2.82 20.71
CA GLY A 145 -10.60 -1.80 21.55
C GLY A 145 -11.23 -0.41 21.37
N LEU A 146 -11.68 -0.08 20.16
CA LEU A 146 -12.33 1.21 19.87
C LEU A 146 -13.86 1.21 20.07
N SER A 147 -14.45 0.09 20.49
CA SER A 147 -15.91 -0.09 20.48
C SER A 147 -16.64 0.60 21.63
N ASP A 148 -15.98 0.83 22.76
CA ASP A 148 -16.54 1.43 23.98
C ASP A 148 -15.83 2.71 24.44
N GLY A 149 -14.84 3.19 23.68
CA GLY A 149 -14.12 4.42 23.96
C GLY A 149 -12.73 4.44 23.34
N ILE A 150 -11.88 5.32 23.86
CA ILE A 150 -10.44 5.34 23.57
C ILE A 150 -9.70 5.22 24.90
N ASP A 151 -9.06 4.08 25.12
CA ASP A 151 -8.28 3.78 26.32
C ASP A 151 -6.85 4.32 26.25
N VAL A 152 -6.27 4.36 25.04
CA VAL A 152 -4.91 4.83 24.78
C VAL A 152 -4.93 5.99 23.76
N PRO A 153 -5.25 7.23 24.19
CA PRO A 153 -5.40 8.39 23.31
C PRO A 153 -4.08 9.04 22.87
N GLU A 154 -2.97 8.63 23.49
CA GLU A 154 -1.64 9.22 23.30
C GLU A 154 -0.58 8.13 23.07
N ILE A 155 0.40 8.43 22.23
CA ILE A 155 1.60 7.59 22.05
C ILE A 155 2.60 8.01 23.12
N SER A 156 2.83 7.18 24.13
CA SER A 156 3.60 7.57 25.33
C SER A 156 5.04 8.00 25.06
N GLY A 157 5.64 7.52 23.97
CA GLY A 157 6.99 7.91 23.53
C GLY A 157 7.04 9.25 22.81
N ILE A 158 5.91 9.89 22.49
CA ILE A 158 5.85 11.16 21.76
C ILE A 158 5.36 12.27 22.70
N GLU A 159 6.28 13.15 23.10
CA GLU A 159 6.02 14.14 24.12
C GLU A 159 6.18 15.56 23.55
N LYS A 160 5.18 16.43 23.77
CA LYS A 160 5.33 17.87 23.58
C LYS A 160 6.12 18.44 24.75
N ILE A 161 7.34 18.91 24.50
CA ILE A 161 8.14 19.59 25.52
C ILE A 161 7.78 21.08 25.56
N ASP A 162 7.69 21.70 24.39
CA ASP A 162 7.21 23.08 24.21
C ASP A 162 6.65 23.27 22.77
N ASP A 163 6.41 24.51 22.34
CA ASP A 163 5.80 24.79 21.02
C ASP A 163 6.69 24.43 19.83
N LEU A 164 8.02 24.36 20.02
CA LEU A 164 9.00 24.06 18.97
C LEU A 164 9.82 22.79 19.26
N THR A 165 9.55 22.12 20.39
CA THR A 165 10.30 20.92 20.82
C THR A 165 9.36 19.72 21.01
N CYS A 166 9.63 18.67 20.25
CA CYS A 166 9.00 17.35 20.38
C CYS A 166 10.08 16.34 20.76
N LYS A 167 9.84 15.54 21.80
CA LYS A 167 10.69 14.41 22.16
C LYS A 167 10.05 13.12 21.66
N VAL A 168 10.83 12.28 21.00
CA VAL A 168 10.42 10.94 20.58
C VAL A 168 11.35 9.93 21.25
N THR A 169 10.77 8.97 21.97
CA THR A 169 11.48 7.89 22.64
C THR A 169 11.31 6.61 21.83
N VAL A 170 12.42 6.09 21.33
CA VAL A 170 12.49 4.82 20.58
C VAL A 170 12.89 3.71 21.53
N ASP A 171 12.24 2.56 21.41
CA ASP A 171 12.57 1.36 22.16
C ASP A 171 13.62 0.51 21.41
N GLY A 172 14.69 0.16 22.11
CA GLY A 172 15.84 -0.56 21.55
C GLY A 172 16.79 0.31 20.68
N VAL A 173 17.64 -0.37 19.91
CA VAL A 173 18.60 0.27 18.99
C VAL A 173 18.03 0.21 17.58
N ASP A 174 17.63 1.37 17.04
CA ASP A 174 17.15 1.52 15.68
C ASP A 174 17.99 2.56 14.93
N MET A 175 18.89 2.09 14.06
CA MET A 175 19.75 2.95 13.25
C MET A 175 19.00 3.73 12.17
N ASN A 176 17.75 3.33 11.84
CA ASN A 176 16.93 4.00 10.84
C ASN A 176 16.01 5.06 11.45
N ALA A 177 15.78 5.04 12.77
CA ALA A 177 14.83 5.91 13.44
C ALA A 177 15.02 7.40 13.11
N GLU A 178 16.25 7.91 13.18
CA GLU A 178 16.56 9.31 12.85
C GLU A 178 16.10 9.66 11.43
N ARG A 179 16.50 8.85 10.44
CA ARG A 179 16.14 9.04 9.04
C ARG A 179 14.62 8.98 8.86
N GLN A 180 13.97 7.98 9.44
CA GLN A 180 12.53 7.79 9.30
C GLN A 180 11.75 8.94 9.92
N LEU A 181 12.16 9.44 11.10
CA LEU A 181 11.53 10.60 11.75
C LEU A 181 11.79 11.89 10.96
N GLY A 182 12.98 12.06 10.39
CA GLY A 182 13.39 13.24 9.64
C GLY A 182 12.73 13.40 8.28
N VAL A 183 12.28 12.32 7.65
CA VAL A 183 11.58 12.36 6.36
C VAL A 183 10.05 12.44 6.49
N GLN A 184 9.50 12.44 7.70
CA GLN A 184 8.05 12.56 7.87
C GLN A 184 7.57 13.96 7.53
N ASN A 185 6.60 14.03 6.60
CA ASN A 185 5.94 15.27 6.25
C ASN A 185 5.13 15.79 7.45
N ILE A 186 5.27 17.06 7.80
CA ILE A 186 4.51 17.68 8.87
C ILE A 186 3.31 18.41 8.29
N VAL A 187 2.13 18.19 8.87
CA VAL A 187 0.89 18.88 8.49
C VAL A 187 0.31 19.70 9.66
N PRO A 188 -0.36 20.84 9.38
CA PRO A 188 -0.93 21.69 10.43
C PRO A 188 -2.18 21.06 11.04
N ALA A 189 -2.12 20.77 12.34
CA ALA A 189 -3.25 20.27 13.12
C ALA A 189 -4.47 21.22 13.08
N SER A 190 -4.25 22.53 12.97
CA SER A 190 -5.32 23.52 12.86
C SER A 190 -6.14 23.40 11.56
N TYR A 191 -5.63 22.70 10.54
CA TYR A 191 -6.33 22.49 9.27
C TYR A 191 -6.88 21.06 9.13
N TYR A 192 -6.12 20.07 9.59
CA TYR A 192 -6.46 18.65 9.44
C TYR A 192 -7.07 18.02 10.70
N GLY A 193 -6.88 18.63 11.86
CA GLY A 193 -7.24 18.05 13.16
C GLY A 193 -8.63 18.42 13.69
N GLU A 194 -9.39 19.24 12.96
CA GLU A 194 -10.78 19.54 13.33
C GLU A 194 -11.61 18.25 13.26
N GLY A 195 -12.14 17.81 14.40
CA GLY A 195 -12.90 16.56 14.49
C GLY A 195 -12.06 15.29 14.38
N PHE A 196 -10.72 15.39 14.44
CA PHE A 196 -9.87 14.22 14.49
C PHE A 196 -10.06 13.50 15.83
N GLU A 197 -10.38 12.22 15.72
CA GLU A 197 -10.46 11.26 16.81
C GLU A 197 -9.77 9.99 16.32
N LYS A 198 -9.05 9.30 17.19
CA LYS A 198 -8.37 8.05 16.83
C LYS A 198 -9.40 7.05 16.28
N GLY A 199 -9.07 6.37 15.18
CA GLY A 199 -9.99 5.51 14.45
C GLY A 199 -10.95 6.26 13.52
N ASN A 200 -10.91 7.60 13.48
CA ASN A 200 -11.71 8.39 12.56
C ASN A 200 -10.84 9.37 11.75
N LEU A 201 -10.53 8.96 10.51
CA LEU A 201 -9.77 9.76 9.56
C LEU A 201 -10.64 10.50 8.53
N GLU A 202 -11.98 10.51 8.65
CA GLU A 202 -12.86 11.15 7.65
C GLU A 202 -12.54 12.64 7.49
N GLY A 203 -12.34 13.36 8.59
CA GLY A 203 -11.99 14.78 8.58
C GLY A 203 -10.65 15.07 7.90
N VAL A 204 -9.67 14.19 8.10
CA VAL A 204 -8.35 14.26 7.44
C VAL A 204 -8.50 14.00 5.94
N LYS A 205 -9.19 12.91 5.57
CA LYS A 205 -9.43 12.48 4.18
C LYS A 205 -10.24 13.52 3.39
N ALA A 206 -11.17 14.22 4.03
CA ALA A 206 -11.95 15.29 3.41
C ALA A 206 -11.07 16.43 2.87
N LYS A 207 -9.82 16.57 3.36
CA LYS A 207 -8.86 17.57 2.88
C LYS A 207 -7.96 17.09 1.73
N ASN A 208 -8.08 15.83 1.28
CA ASN A 208 -7.26 15.30 0.19
C ASN A 208 -7.41 16.09 -1.12
N GLY A 209 -8.59 16.67 -1.38
CA GLY A 209 -8.83 17.53 -2.55
C GLY A 209 -8.30 18.96 -2.41
N THR A 210 -7.91 19.39 -1.21
CA THR A 210 -7.40 20.73 -0.90
C THR A 210 -6.23 20.64 0.10
N PRO A 211 -5.12 19.98 -0.25
CA PRO A 211 -4.04 19.73 0.69
C PRO A 211 -3.36 21.04 1.13
N MET A 212 -2.92 21.08 2.38
CA MET A 212 -2.15 22.17 2.98
C MET A 212 -0.84 21.63 3.55
N GLY A 213 0.29 22.14 3.06
CA GLY A 213 1.61 21.76 3.54
C GLY A 213 2.48 22.96 3.89
N SER A 214 3.67 22.68 4.41
CA SER A 214 4.71 23.68 4.72
C SER A 214 5.78 23.78 3.63
N GLY A 215 5.54 23.19 2.46
CA GLY A 215 6.51 23.11 1.37
C GLY A 215 6.70 24.42 0.58
N PRO A 216 7.58 24.40 -0.44
CA PRO A 216 7.89 25.57 -1.26
C PRO A 216 6.72 26.05 -2.13
N TYR A 217 5.74 25.18 -2.40
CA TYR A 217 4.57 25.50 -3.23
C TYR A 217 3.27 25.14 -2.50
N LYS A 218 2.20 25.89 -2.79
CA LYS A 218 0.83 25.67 -2.31
C LYS A 218 -0.01 25.10 -3.44
N PHE A 219 -0.92 24.21 -3.09
CA PHE A 219 -1.88 23.64 -4.03
C PHE A 219 -2.88 24.70 -4.51
N VAL A 220 -3.12 24.74 -5.84
CA VAL A 220 -4.14 25.62 -6.45
C VAL A 220 -5.29 24.79 -7.01
N SER A 221 -4.98 23.77 -7.83
CA SER A 221 -6.01 22.91 -8.42
C SER A 221 -5.42 21.61 -8.97
N ASN A 222 -6.24 20.57 -9.05
CA ASN A 222 -6.00 19.38 -9.88
C ASN A 222 -7.18 19.23 -10.83
N LYS A 223 -7.00 19.60 -12.11
CA LYS A 223 -8.04 19.57 -13.15
C LYS A 223 -7.41 19.24 -14.49
N ASP A 224 -8.15 18.52 -15.34
CA ASP A 224 -7.73 18.19 -16.70
C ASP A 224 -6.35 17.52 -16.77
N ASN A 225 -6.06 16.63 -15.81
CA ASN A 225 -4.75 15.98 -15.64
C ASN A 225 -3.56 16.95 -15.40
N VAL A 226 -3.85 18.17 -14.92
CA VAL A 226 -2.86 19.17 -14.55
C VAL A 226 -3.01 19.57 -13.08
N VAL A 227 -1.95 19.33 -12.31
CA VAL A 227 -1.81 19.85 -10.94
C VAL A 227 -1.12 21.22 -11.02
N LYS A 228 -1.82 22.27 -10.60
CA LYS A 228 -1.31 23.64 -10.54
C LYS A 228 -0.95 24.00 -9.12
N LEU A 229 0.22 24.60 -8.97
CA LEU A 229 0.78 25.05 -7.71
C LEU A 229 1.24 26.51 -7.81
N GLU A 230 1.18 27.24 -6.71
CA GLU A 230 1.71 28.61 -6.61
C GLU A 230 2.80 28.69 -5.53
N ALA A 231 3.76 29.58 -5.70
CA ALA A 231 4.85 29.78 -4.76
C ALA A 231 4.32 30.06 -3.34
N ASN A 232 4.88 29.37 -2.35
CA ASN A 232 4.67 29.67 -0.94
C ASN A 232 5.66 30.76 -0.50
N GLU A 233 5.20 32.00 -0.44
CA GLU A 233 6.02 33.13 0.02
C GLU A 233 6.51 32.99 1.46
N ASN A 234 5.85 32.16 2.26
CA ASN A 234 6.19 31.88 3.66
C ASN A 234 7.04 30.61 3.84
N TYR A 235 7.60 30.04 2.77
CA TYR A 235 8.46 28.88 2.88
C TYR A 235 9.73 29.20 3.68
N TRP A 236 10.11 28.33 4.62
CA TRP A 236 11.26 28.55 5.51
C TRP A 236 12.59 28.71 4.75
N GLY A 237 12.72 28.06 3.59
CA GLY A 237 13.88 28.16 2.70
C GLY A 237 13.85 29.37 1.76
N GLY A 238 12.85 30.25 1.89
CA GLY A 238 12.62 31.41 1.02
C GLY A 238 11.68 31.11 -0.16
N ALA A 239 10.99 32.14 -0.64
CA ALA A 239 10.03 32.01 -1.74
C ALA A 239 10.70 31.47 -3.03
N PRO A 240 10.10 30.48 -3.70
CA PRO A 240 10.60 30.02 -5.00
C PRO A 240 10.67 31.15 -6.03
N LYS A 241 11.69 31.10 -6.89
CA LYS A 241 11.85 32.07 -8.00
C LYS A 241 10.74 31.93 -9.04
N THR A 242 10.27 30.71 -9.27
CA THR A 242 9.19 30.40 -10.20
C THR A 242 7.85 30.54 -9.47
N LYS A 243 7.03 31.51 -9.92
CA LYS A 243 5.77 31.86 -9.25
C LYS A 243 4.70 30.76 -9.34
N TYR A 244 4.59 30.11 -10.48
CA TYR A 244 3.60 29.06 -10.73
C TYR A 244 4.27 27.83 -11.30
N LEU A 245 3.82 26.67 -10.86
CA LEU A 245 4.30 25.40 -11.35
C LEU A 245 3.10 24.54 -11.75
N ALA A 246 3.22 23.83 -12.87
CA ALA A 246 2.19 22.93 -13.36
C ALA A 246 2.82 21.56 -13.63
N PHE A 247 2.24 20.52 -13.04
CA PHE A 247 2.57 19.13 -13.38
C PHE A 247 1.46 18.58 -14.25
N GLN A 248 1.79 18.16 -15.47
CA GLN A 248 0.86 17.57 -16.41
C GLN A 248 1.16 16.09 -16.57
N VAL A 249 0.12 15.24 -16.54
CA VAL A 249 0.26 13.84 -16.90
C VAL A 249 0.40 13.74 -18.41
N VAL A 250 1.51 13.14 -18.86
CA VAL A 250 1.83 12.91 -20.28
C VAL A 250 2.18 11.43 -20.44
N GLU A 251 1.63 10.80 -21.46
CA GLU A 251 1.93 9.40 -21.78
C GLU A 251 3.42 9.23 -22.07
N GLU A 252 4.00 8.11 -21.64
CA GLU A 252 5.46 7.86 -21.70
C GLU A 252 6.03 8.09 -23.11
N ASN A 253 5.35 7.59 -24.14
CA ASN A 253 5.75 7.72 -25.54
C ASN A 253 5.63 9.14 -26.11
N GLN A 254 4.94 10.06 -25.41
CA GLN A 254 4.75 11.45 -25.81
C GLN A 254 5.70 12.42 -25.11
N LYS A 255 6.34 12.02 -24.00
CA LYS A 255 7.18 12.89 -23.17
C LYS A 255 8.30 13.58 -23.96
N ALA A 256 9.04 12.84 -24.78
CA ALA A 256 10.12 13.43 -25.59
C ALA A 256 9.59 14.46 -26.61
N ASP A 257 8.47 14.19 -27.27
CA ASP A 257 7.87 15.14 -28.21
C ASP A 257 7.31 16.38 -27.51
N SER A 258 6.74 16.22 -26.31
CA SER A 258 6.14 17.34 -25.58
C SER A 258 7.17 18.43 -25.22
N VAL A 259 8.41 18.05 -24.89
CA VAL A 259 9.48 19.03 -24.65
C VAL A 259 10.04 19.60 -25.96
N ILE A 260 10.14 18.78 -27.02
CA ILE A 260 10.61 19.23 -28.35
C ILE A 260 9.65 20.30 -28.94
N ASN A 261 8.35 20.10 -28.77
CA ASN A 261 7.32 21.02 -29.25
C ASN A 261 7.17 22.28 -28.38
N GLY A 262 7.76 22.28 -27.18
CA GLY A 262 7.58 23.34 -26.19
C GLY A 262 6.22 23.32 -25.48
N ASP A 263 5.54 22.18 -25.48
CA ASP A 263 4.28 21.99 -24.73
C ASP A 263 4.55 21.92 -23.22
N VAL A 264 5.71 21.38 -22.82
CA VAL A 264 6.23 21.36 -21.45
C VAL A 264 7.67 21.85 -21.39
N ASP A 265 8.06 22.46 -20.27
CA ASP A 265 9.44 22.96 -20.08
C ASP A 265 10.43 21.85 -19.70
N ILE A 266 9.96 20.82 -18.98
CA ILE A 266 10.75 19.70 -18.46
C ILE A 266 9.96 18.41 -18.62
N ALA A 267 10.60 17.37 -19.14
CA ALA A 267 10.06 16.02 -19.23
C ALA A 267 11.09 14.98 -18.77
N GLU A 268 10.61 13.84 -18.26
CA GLU A 268 11.44 12.70 -17.84
C GLU A 268 11.04 11.44 -18.63
N PRO A 269 11.43 11.33 -19.92
CA PRO A 269 11.24 10.12 -20.72
C PRO A 269 12.26 9.05 -20.33
N SER A 270 11.88 7.78 -20.48
CA SER A 270 12.79 6.64 -20.36
C SER A 270 13.91 6.76 -21.38
N ALA A 271 15.16 6.64 -20.91
CA ALA A 271 16.31 6.74 -21.80
C ALA A 271 16.38 5.55 -22.76
N SER A 272 16.43 5.83 -24.06
CA SER A 272 16.74 4.88 -25.13
C SER A 272 17.65 5.55 -26.14
N THR A 273 18.37 4.75 -26.94
CA THR A 273 19.22 5.28 -28.02
C THR A 273 18.41 6.15 -28.99
N GLU A 274 17.18 5.71 -29.33
CA GLU A 274 16.27 6.43 -30.20
C GLU A 274 15.84 7.79 -29.61
N ILE A 275 15.50 7.83 -28.33
CA ILE A 275 15.11 9.08 -27.66
C ILE A 275 16.28 10.05 -27.58
N ILE A 276 17.49 9.55 -27.26
CA ILE A 276 18.70 10.38 -27.21
C ILE A 276 19.00 11.00 -28.58
N GLU A 277 19.01 10.18 -29.64
CA GLU A 277 19.24 10.67 -31.01
C GLU A 277 18.18 11.71 -31.43
N LYS A 278 16.93 11.50 -31.02
CA LYS A 278 15.83 12.44 -31.25
C LYS A 278 16.03 13.78 -30.54
N LEU A 279 16.42 13.76 -29.27
CA LEU A 279 16.69 14.98 -28.48
C LEU A 279 17.91 15.73 -29.02
N ASP A 280 18.99 15.02 -29.36
CA ASP A 280 20.18 15.58 -30.01
C ASP A 280 19.82 16.27 -31.33
N GLY A 281 19.04 15.59 -32.18
CA GLY A 281 18.57 16.12 -33.46
C GLY A 281 17.68 17.35 -33.34
N ALA A 282 16.94 17.47 -32.23
CA ALA A 282 16.10 18.62 -31.91
C ALA A 282 16.85 19.74 -31.15
N GLY A 283 18.10 19.52 -30.76
CA GLY A 283 18.88 20.48 -29.97
C GLY A 283 18.35 20.68 -28.54
N ILE A 284 17.66 19.68 -27.98
CA ILE A 284 17.14 19.71 -26.62
C ILE A 284 18.24 19.33 -25.64
N HIS A 285 18.41 20.11 -24.58
CA HIS A 285 19.32 19.77 -23.49
C HIS A 285 18.72 18.66 -22.62
N TYR A 286 19.53 17.67 -22.27
CA TYR A 286 19.18 16.61 -21.33
C TYR A 286 20.37 16.30 -20.42
N ASP A 287 20.04 15.77 -19.25
CA ASP A 287 20.97 15.15 -18.32
C ASP A 287 20.55 13.70 -18.11
N LEU A 288 21.51 12.78 -18.10
CA LEU A 288 21.27 11.38 -17.75
C LEU A 288 21.46 11.21 -16.25
N PHE A 289 20.47 10.61 -15.60
CA PHE A 289 20.51 10.28 -14.18
C PHE A 289 20.62 8.78 -14.00
N ASP A 290 21.63 8.34 -13.26
CA ASP A 290 21.70 6.96 -12.80
C ASP A 290 20.54 6.72 -11.84
N ASN A 291 19.66 5.79 -12.19
CA ASN A 291 18.58 5.38 -11.30
C ASN A 291 19.12 4.32 -10.32
N ASN A 292 18.92 4.51 -9.02
CA ASN A 292 19.21 3.51 -7.99
C ASN A 292 18.23 2.32 -7.99
N GLY A 293 17.40 2.21 -9.03
CA GLY A 293 16.55 1.05 -9.30
C GLY A 293 17.32 -0.10 -9.91
N TYR A 294 16.75 -1.30 -9.81
CA TYR A 294 17.20 -2.48 -10.53
C TYR A 294 16.05 -2.99 -11.41
N GLY A 295 16.36 -3.38 -12.64
CA GLY A 295 15.43 -4.14 -13.47
C GLY A 295 15.43 -5.61 -13.03
N TYR A 296 14.27 -6.23 -12.94
CA TYR A 296 14.14 -7.66 -12.67
C TYR A 296 13.03 -8.25 -13.52
N VAL A 297 13.15 -9.55 -13.82
CA VAL A 297 12.04 -10.33 -14.36
C VAL A 297 11.27 -10.88 -13.17
N ALA A 298 10.05 -10.35 -12.96
CA ALA A 298 9.14 -10.90 -11.96
C ALA A 298 8.60 -12.24 -12.47
N ILE A 299 8.99 -13.34 -11.83
CA ILE A 299 8.40 -14.65 -12.09
C ILE A 299 7.47 -14.96 -10.92
N SER A 300 6.18 -15.10 -11.20
CA SER A 300 5.19 -15.45 -10.18
C SER A 300 5.56 -16.79 -9.54
N ALA A 301 5.94 -16.78 -8.27
CA ALA A 301 6.23 -17.99 -7.51
C ALA A 301 4.98 -18.85 -7.30
N LYS A 302 3.78 -18.26 -7.37
CA LYS A 302 2.50 -18.97 -7.35
C LYS A 302 2.25 -19.75 -8.65
N ARG A 303 2.49 -19.13 -9.81
CA ARG A 303 2.27 -19.79 -11.12
C ARG A 303 3.41 -20.72 -11.52
N ILE A 304 4.65 -20.40 -11.15
CA ILE A 304 5.84 -21.22 -11.43
C ILE A 304 6.46 -21.62 -10.09
N PRO A 305 5.91 -22.63 -9.38
CA PRO A 305 6.33 -22.98 -8.02
C PRO A 305 7.70 -23.66 -7.96
N ASP A 306 8.12 -24.36 -9.03
CA ASP A 306 9.45 -24.98 -9.09
C ASP A 306 10.55 -23.92 -9.18
N LYS A 307 11.36 -23.85 -8.12
CA LYS A 307 12.49 -22.93 -8.02
C LYS A 307 13.52 -23.16 -9.14
N ASN A 308 13.73 -24.40 -9.57
CA ASN A 308 14.72 -24.71 -10.61
C ASN A 308 14.29 -24.14 -11.96
N VAL A 309 12.99 -24.16 -12.27
CA VAL A 309 12.46 -23.52 -13.49
C VAL A 309 12.66 -22.00 -13.45
N ARG A 310 12.56 -21.38 -12.26
CA ARG A 310 12.83 -19.95 -12.10
C ARG A 310 14.32 -19.59 -12.16
N GLU A 311 15.20 -20.53 -11.83
CA GLU A 311 16.66 -20.35 -11.86
C GLU A 311 17.24 -20.47 -13.28
N GLY A 312 16.53 -21.16 -14.19
CA GLY A 312 16.93 -21.34 -15.59
C GLY A 312 17.67 -22.64 -15.88
#